data_AF-A0A0G2ARE5-F1
#
_entry.id   AF-A0A0G2ARE5-F1
#
_cell.length_a   1.000
_cell.length_b   1.000
_cell.length_c   1.000
_cell.angle_alpha   90.00
_cell.angle_beta   90.00
_cell.angle_gamma   90.00
#
_symmetry.space_group_name_H-M   'P 1'
#
loop_
_entity.id
_entity.type
_entity.pdbx_description
1 polymer ?
#
loop_
_entity_poly.entity_id
_entity_poly.type
_entity_poly.pdbx_seq_one_letter_code
_entity_poly.pdbx_strand_id
1 'polypeptide(L)'
;MRFRQLEEHIKAAITEALPRLEQRDDARIRAEEEKTRAALVAAGKEEGAASVPIKKTAGYGRNEFVIIKKGGETQTLKYKKAELLLAEGWEIVR
;
A
#
# COMPACT_ATOMS: atom_id res chain seq x y z
N MET A 1 27.98 23.06 40.82
CA MET A 1 29.19 22.41 40.27
C MET A 1 28.99 20.99 39.76
N ARG A 2 28.04 20.18 40.26
CA ARG A 2 27.87 18.77 39.83
C ARG A 2 27.35 18.55 38.39
N PHE A 3 26.58 19.50 37.86
CA PHE A 3 25.95 19.35 36.53
C PHE A 3 26.96 19.44 35.37
N ARG A 4 27.94 20.34 35.45
CA ARG A 4 28.97 20.48 34.40
C ARG A 4 29.85 19.24 34.28
N GLN A 5 30.18 18.61 35.41
CA GLN A 5 30.90 17.34 35.42
C GLN A 5 30.08 16.24 34.77
N LEU A 6 28.76 16.17 35.04
CA LEU A 6 27.89 15.20 34.36
C LEU A 6 27.85 15.43 32.83
N GLU A 7 27.74 16.68 32.38
CA GLU A 7 27.76 17.01 30.94
C GLU A 7 29.08 16.60 30.26
N GLU A 8 30.22 16.80 30.91
CA GLU A 8 31.52 16.38 30.38
C GLU A 8 31.62 14.85 30.24
N HIS A 9 31.12 14.11 31.23
CA HIS A 9 31.09 12.65 31.18
C HIS A 9 30.15 12.13 30.07
N ILE A 10 28.98 12.75 29.89
CA ILE A 10 28.05 12.40 28.80
C ILE A 10 28.70 12.68 27.44
N LYS A 11 29.33 13.84 27.26
CA LYS A 11 30.03 14.19 26.01
C LYS A 11 31.16 13.22 25.69
N ALA A 12 31.95 12.82 26.69
CA ALA A 12 33.02 11.83 26.51
C ALA A 12 32.45 10.46 26.10
N ALA A 13 31.39 10.00 26.76
CA ALA A 13 30.75 8.73 26.44
C ALA A 13 30.16 8.72 25.02
N ILE A 14 29.50 9.81 24.60
CA ILE A 14 28.97 9.94 23.24
C ILE A 14 30.10 9.94 22.21
N THR A 15 31.18 10.69 22.44
CA THR A 15 32.31 10.78 21.51
C THR A 15 33.02 9.45 21.32
N GLU A 16 33.11 8.63 22.38
CA GLU A 16 33.67 7.27 22.27
C GLU A 16 32.72 6.29 21.55
N ALA A 17 31.42 6.40 21.78
CA ALA A 17 30.43 5.46 21.27
C ALA A 17 30.03 5.71 19.81
N LEU A 18 29.97 6.98 19.37
CA LEU A 18 29.46 7.36 18.04
C LEU A 18 30.16 6.62 16.88
N PRO A 19 31.52 6.58 16.83
CA PRO A 19 32.22 5.97 15.70
C PRO A 19 31.98 4.46 15.58
N ARG A 20 31.70 3.78 16.70
CA ARG A 20 31.41 2.35 16.72
C ARG A 20 29.98 2.04 16.24
N LEU A 21 29.06 3.00 16.37
CA LEU A 21 27.67 2.86 15.94
C LEU A 21 27.53 3.07 14.42
N GLU A 22 28.16 4.12 13.87
CA GLU A 22 28.13 4.42 12.43
C GLU A 22 28.64 3.26 11.56
N GLN A 23 29.76 2.65 11.94
CA GLN A 23 30.34 1.53 11.18
C GLN A 23 29.45 0.27 11.17
N ARG A 24 28.67 0.05 12.23
CA ARG A 24 27.81 -1.13 12.36
C ARG A 24 26.53 -1.00 11.53
N ASP A 25 26.01 0.21 11.39
CA ASP A 25 24.81 0.47 10.62
C ASP A 25 25.09 0.53 9.11
N ASP A 26 26.20 1.15 8.69
CA ASP A 26 26.55 1.29 7.27
C ASP A 26 26.74 -0.05 6.54
N ALA A 27 27.31 -1.06 7.21
CA ALA A 27 27.53 -2.38 6.61
C ALA A 27 26.21 -3.15 6.46
N ARG A 28 25.33 -3.04 7.46
CA ARG A 28 24.02 -3.69 7.46
C ARG A 28 23.06 -3.05 6.46
N ILE A 29 23.06 -1.72 6.38
CA ILE A 29 22.24 -0.95 5.43
C ILE A 29 22.63 -1.30 3.99
N ARG A 30 23.93 -1.30 3.66
CA ARG A 30 24.40 -1.67 2.31
C ARG A 30 24.01 -3.08 1.89
N ALA A 31 24.11 -4.05 2.79
CA ALA A 31 23.71 -5.43 2.51
C ALA A 31 22.19 -5.57 2.26
N GLU A 32 21.37 -4.79 2.98
CA GLU A 32 19.92 -4.79 2.80
C GLU A 32 19.50 -4.08 1.50
N GLU A 33 20.16 -2.97 1.16
CA GLU A 33 19.96 -2.25 -0.10
C GLU A 33 20.34 -3.09 -1.33
N GLU A 34 21.41 -3.87 -1.25
CA GLU A 34 21.80 -4.78 -2.34
C GLU A 34 20.78 -5.90 -2.52
N LYS A 35 20.30 -6.49 -1.41
CA LYS A 35 19.28 -7.54 -1.43
C LYS A 35 17.95 -7.04 -2.00
N THR A 36 17.52 -5.84 -1.61
CA THR A 36 16.29 -5.23 -2.12
C THR A 36 16.42 -4.84 -3.59
N ARG A 37 17.57 -4.30 -4.01
CA ARG A 37 17.87 -4.03 -5.43
C ARG A 37 17.84 -5.30 -6.27
N ALA A 38 18.45 -6.38 -5.79
CA ALA A 38 18.44 -7.68 -6.47
C ALA A 38 17.02 -8.24 -6.61
N ALA A 39 16.21 -8.14 -5.55
CA ALA A 39 14.81 -8.58 -5.58
C ALA A 39 13.95 -7.79 -6.57
N LEU A 40 14.12 -6.46 -6.64
CA LEU A 40 13.40 -5.61 -7.60
C LEU A 40 13.79 -5.90 -9.05
N VAL A 41 15.09 -6.11 -9.32
CA VAL A 41 15.57 -6.47 -10.66
C VAL A 41 15.07 -7.85 -11.08
N ALA A 42 15.02 -8.82 -10.16
CA ALA A 42 14.47 -10.15 -10.43
C ALA A 42 12.96 -10.10 -10.72
N ALA A 43 12.18 -9.37 -9.89
CA ALA A 43 10.75 -9.20 -10.09
C ALA A 43 10.43 -8.48 -11.42
N GLY A 44 11.16 -7.43 -11.76
CA GLY A 44 10.97 -6.70 -13.01
C GLY A 44 11.36 -7.48 -14.27
N LYS A 45 12.11 -8.58 -14.14
CA LYS A 45 12.50 -9.45 -15.27
C LYS A 45 11.45 -10.54 -15.57
N GLU A 46 10.64 -10.92 -14.59
CA GLU A 46 9.53 -11.87 -14.77
C GLU A 46 8.22 -11.18 -15.21
N GLU A 47 8.05 -9.88 -14.90
CA GLU A 47 6.87 -9.08 -15.28
C GLU A 47 6.92 -8.52 -16.71
N GLY A 48 7.67 -9.16 -17.62
CA GLY A 48 7.59 -8.93 -19.06
C GLY A 48 6.27 -9.40 -19.71
N ALA A 49 5.29 -9.83 -18.91
CA ALA A 49 3.91 -10.02 -19.36
C ALA A 49 3.27 -8.64 -19.50
N ALA A 50 3.22 -8.15 -20.75
CA ALA A 50 2.57 -6.90 -21.15
C ALA A 50 1.33 -6.63 -20.28
N SER A 51 1.40 -5.57 -19.47
CA SER A 51 0.25 -5.04 -18.75
C SER A 51 -0.77 -4.59 -19.79
N VAL A 52 -1.66 -5.50 -20.16
CA VAL A 52 -2.80 -5.20 -21.03
C VAL A 52 -3.61 -4.14 -20.29
N PRO A 53 -3.78 -2.93 -20.84
CA PRO A 53 -4.59 -1.92 -20.19
C PRO A 53 -6.00 -2.49 -20.03
N ILE A 54 -6.44 -2.63 -18.78
CA ILE A 54 -7.79 -3.07 -18.45
C ILE A 54 -8.73 -2.01 -18.99
N LYS A 55 -9.24 -2.23 -20.22
CA LYS A 55 -10.39 -1.49 -20.72
C LYS A 55 -11.50 -1.82 -19.74
N LYS A 56 -11.90 -0.84 -18.92
CA LYS A 56 -13.16 -0.90 -18.20
C LYS A 56 -14.24 -1.06 -19.28
N THR A 57 -14.69 -2.30 -19.49
CA THR A 57 -15.98 -2.57 -20.11
C THR A 57 -16.99 -1.70 -19.38
N ALA A 58 -17.91 -1.09 -20.11
CA ALA A 58 -18.94 -0.18 -19.60
C ALA A 58 -19.94 -0.93 -18.70
N GLY A 59 -19.46 -1.48 -17.59
CA GLY A 59 -20.20 -2.23 -16.60
C GLY A 59 -19.95 -1.61 -15.23
N TYR A 60 -21.01 -1.55 -14.45
CA TYR A 60 -20.97 -1.07 -13.07
C TYR A 60 -19.96 -1.88 -12.25
N GLY A 61 -19.04 -1.19 -11.60
CA GLY A 61 -18.08 -1.77 -10.68
C GLY A 61 -18.82 -2.40 -9.51
N ARG A 62 -18.34 -3.57 -9.06
CA ARG A 62 -18.96 -4.38 -7.99
C ARG A 62 -19.35 -3.60 -6.71
N ASN A 63 -18.60 -2.55 -6.38
CA ASN A 63 -18.84 -1.70 -5.19
C ASN A 63 -19.55 -0.37 -5.50
N GLU A 64 -19.86 -0.08 -6.76
CA GLU A 64 -20.57 1.13 -7.15
C GLU A 64 -22.03 1.05 -6.70
N PHE A 65 -22.57 2.17 -6.24
CA PHE A 65 -23.97 2.26 -5.88
C PHE A 65 -24.80 2.50 -7.16
N VAL A 66 -25.75 1.61 -7.41
CA VAL A 66 -26.70 1.68 -8.51
C VAL A 66 -28.10 1.86 -7.97
N ILE A 67 -28.96 2.53 -8.75
CA ILE A 67 -30.36 2.71 -8.42
C ILE A 67 -31.17 1.70 -9.23
N ILE A 68 -31.85 0.79 -8.56
CA ILE A 68 -32.72 -0.19 -9.19
C ILE A 68 -34.20 0.10 -8.93
N LYS A 69 -35.07 -0.28 -9.87
CA LYS A 69 -36.52 -0.10 -9.79
C LYS A 69 -37.26 -1.39 -10.15
N LYS A 70 -38.35 -1.68 -9.42
CA LYS A 70 -39.34 -2.72 -9.77
C LYS A 70 -40.71 -2.32 -9.24
N GLY A 71 -41.73 -2.34 -10.10
CA GLY A 71 -43.13 -2.19 -9.67
C GLY A 71 -43.52 -0.91 -8.91
N GLY A 72 -42.69 0.13 -8.94
CA GLY A 72 -42.92 1.40 -8.22
C GLY A 72 -41.96 1.66 -7.05
N GLU A 73 -41.20 0.65 -6.63
CA GLU A 73 -40.17 0.80 -5.60
C GLU A 73 -38.81 1.11 -6.24
N THR A 74 -38.07 2.04 -5.63
CA THR A 74 -36.69 2.37 -6.03
C THR A 74 -35.74 2.17 -4.86
N GLN A 75 -34.61 1.49 -5.08
CA GLN A 75 -33.60 1.24 -4.05
C GLN A 75 -32.20 1.58 -4.56
N THR A 76 -31.39 2.18 -3.69
CA THR A 76 -29.98 2.50 -3.97
C THR A 76 -29.09 1.54 -3.19
N LEU A 77 -28.35 0.69 -3.89
CA LEU A 77 -27.47 -0.32 -3.29
C LEU A 77 -26.27 -0.63 -4.16
N LYS A 78 -25.26 -1.30 -3.58
CA LYS A 78 -24.06 -1.70 -4.33
C LYS A 78 -24.41 -2.69 -5.44
N TYR A 79 -23.78 -2.57 -6.62
CA TYR A 79 -24.01 -3.43 -7.78
C TYR A 79 -23.93 -4.92 -7.45
N LYS A 80 -22.99 -5.34 -6.59
CA LYS A 80 -22.90 -6.74 -6.10
C LYS A 80 -24.23 -7.29 -5.54
N LYS A 81 -24.99 -6.44 -4.83
CA LYS A 81 -26.29 -6.83 -4.27
C LYS A 81 -27.40 -6.64 -5.31
N ALA A 82 -27.24 -5.69 -6.22
CA ALA A 82 -28.18 -5.42 -7.29
C ALA A 82 -28.18 -6.53 -8.34
N GLU A 83 -27.05 -7.21 -8.60
CA GLU A 83 -26.98 -8.35 -9.53
C GLU A 83 -28.01 -9.44 -9.22
N LEU A 84 -28.22 -9.75 -7.93
CA LEU A 84 -29.23 -10.71 -7.49
C LEU A 84 -30.65 -10.20 -7.80
N LEU A 85 -30.90 -8.92 -7.53
CA LEU A 85 -32.20 -8.29 -7.79
C LEU A 85 -32.45 -8.12 -9.29
N LEU A 86 -31.44 -7.84 -10.10
CA LEU A 86 -31.51 -7.79 -11.55
C LEU A 86 -31.92 -9.16 -12.12
N ALA A 87 -31.40 -10.25 -11.58
CA ALA A 87 -31.84 -11.60 -11.94
C ALA A 87 -33.30 -11.89 -11.59
N GLU A 88 -33.84 -11.22 -10.57
CA GLU A 88 -35.25 -11.27 -10.17
C GLU A 88 -36.17 -10.31 -10.97
N GLY A 89 -35.64 -9.65 -12.00
CA GLY A 89 -36.39 -8.75 -12.88
C GLY A 89 -36.49 -7.31 -12.40
N TRP A 90 -35.54 -6.86 -11.59
CA TRP A 90 -35.34 -5.42 -11.31
C TRP A 90 -34.53 -4.78 -12.44
N GLU A 91 -34.72 -3.47 -12.67
CA GLU A 91 -34.00 -2.73 -13.71
C GLU A 91 -33.13 -1.63 -13.09
N ILE A 92 -31.91 -1.44 -13.59
CA ILE A 92 -31.09 -0.27 -13.24
C ILE A 92 -31.58 0.94 -14.01
N VAL A 93 -31.84 2.04 -13.31
CA VAL A 93 -32.33 3.30 -13.88
C VAL A 93 -31.22 4.37 -13.93
N ARG A 94 -30.08 4.13 -13.28
CA ARG A 94 -28.94 5.05 -13.21
C ARG A 94 -27.63 4.31 -13.01
#